data_AF-A0A061QZI1-F1
#
_entry.id   AF-A0A061QZI1-F1
#
_cell.length_a   1.000
_cell.length_b   1.000
_cell.length_c   1.000
_cell.angle_alpha   90.00
_cell.angle_beta   90.00
_cell.angle_gamma   90.00
#
_symmetry.space_group_name_H-M   'P 1'
#
loop_
_entity.id
_entity.type
_entity.pdbx_description
1 polymer ?
#
loop_
_entity_poly.entity_id
_entity_poly.type
_entity_poly.pdbx_seq_one_letter_code
_entity_poly.pdbx_strand_id
1 'polypeptide(L)' 'METIDSLIEAVKKFEGGILCVSHDERFLKSVTDEFWVVGEGATGLARLDGSFSDYKKAMLRSLRRK' A
#
# COMPACT_ATOMS: atom_id res chain seq x y z
N MET A 1 13.38 -21.20 -0.01
CA MET A 1 12.65 -20.17 -0.78
C MET A 1 11.64 -19.59 0.18
N GLU A 2 11.79 -18.35 0.62
CA GLU A 2 10.79 -17.76 1.52
C GLU A 2 9.47 -17.59 0.75
N THR A 3 8.36 -18.02 1.36
CA THR A 3 7.03 -18.12 0.74
C THR A 3 6.56 -16.77 0.17
N ILE A 4 7.00 -15.66 0.76
CA ILE A 4 6.64 -14.30 0.35
C ILE A 4 7.28 -13.93 -0.99
N ASP A 5 8.57 -14.22 -1.19
CA ASP A 5 9.26 -13.90 -2.45
C ASP A 5 8.63 -14.66 -3.62
N SER A 6 8.23 -15.91 -3.38
CA SER A 6 7.55 -16.75 -4.37
C SER A 6 6.20 -16.16 -4.78
N LEU A 7 5.45 -15.62 -3.80
CA LEU A 7 4.18 -14.94 -4.04
C LEU A 7 4.38 -13.65 -4.84
N ILE A 8 5.40 -12.86 -4.51
CA ILE A 8 5.73 -11.62 -5.24
C ILE A 8 6.02 -11.94 -6.71
N GLU A 9 6.81 -12.97 -7.00
CA GLU A 9 7.10 -13.36 -8.39
C GLU A 9 5.86 -13.83 -9.15
N ALA A 10 4.99 -14.62 -8.50
CA ALA A 10 3.76 -15.09 -9.11
C ALA A 10 2.81 -13.92 -9.43
N VAL A 11 2.67 -12.99 -8.49
CA VAL A 11 1.85 -11.79 -8.65
C VAL A 11 2.37 -10.90 -9.78
N LYS A 12 3.68 -10.73 -9.91
CA LYS A 12 4.29 -9.94 -11.01
C LYS A 12 4.09 -10.55 -12.40
N LYS A 13 3.91 -11.86 -12.49
CA LYS A 13 3.67 -12.58 -13.76
C LYS A 13 2.18 -12.63 -14.14
N PHE A 14 1.29 -12.19 -13.24
CA PHE A 14 -0.13 -12.20 -13.51
C PHE A 14 -0.50 -11.03 -14.44
N GLU A 15 -1.16 -11.33 -15.56
CA GLU A 15 -1.50 -10.33 -16.59
C GLU A 15 -2.81 -9.56 -16.30
N GLY A 16 -3.44 -9.80 -15.15
CA GLY A 16 -4.67 -9.12 -14.74
C GLY A 16 -4.44 -7.98 -13.73
N GLY A 17 -5.52 -7.27 -13.41
CA GLY A 17 -5.50 -6.26 -12.34
C GLY A 17 -5.57 -6.91 -10.96
N ILE A 18 -4.83 -6.37 -10.00
CA ILE A 18 -4.80 -6.84 -8.62
C ILE A 18 -5.16 -5.68 -7.68
N LEU A 19 -6.10 -5.95 -6.77
CA LEU A 19 -6.36 -5.13 -5.60
C LEU A 19 -5.91 -5.92 -4.37
N CYS A 20 -4.97 -5.39 -3.60
CA CYS A 20 -4.48 -6.05 -2.40
C CYS A 20 -4.51 -5.12 -1.19
N VAL A 21 -4.71 -5.71 -0.02
CA VAL A 21 -4.64 -5.04 1.28
C VAL A 21 -3.62 -5.80 2.11
N SER A 22 -2.59 -5.12 2.57
CA SER A 22 -1.54 -5.70 3.41
C SER A 22 -1.04 -4.69 4.42
N HIS A 23 -0.51 -5.19 5.53
CA HIS A 23 0.22 -4.40 6.52
C HIS A 23 1.74 -4.40 6.25
N ASP A 24 2.20 -5.22 5.30
CA ASP A 24 3.62 -5.33 4.92
C ASP A 24 3.98 -4.30 3.84
N GLU A 25 4.80 -3.32 4.22
CA GLU A 25 5.28 -2.27 3.33
C GLU A 25 6.16 -2.79 2.18
N ARG A 26 6.98 -3.82 2.41
CA ARG A 26 7.88 -4.40 1.40
C ARG A 26 7.08 -5.16 0.35
N PHE A 27 6.04 -5.89 0.78
CA PHE A 27 5.14 -6.60 -0.13
C PHE A 27 4.43 -5.60 -1.05
N LEU A 28 3.73 -4.61 -0.49
CA LEU A 28 2.96 -3.64 -1.27
C LEU A 28 3.85 -2.91 -2.28
N LYS A 29 4.99 -2.36 -1.83
CA LYS A 29 5.95 -1.69 -2.73
C LYS A 29 6.50 -2.59 -3.85
N SER A 30 6.49 -3.90 -3.66
CA SER A 30 7.01 -4.83 -4.66
C SER A 30 5.98 -5.22 -5.71
N VAL A 31 4.68 -5.13 -5.41
CA VAL A 31 3.60 -5.68 -6.25
C VAL A 31 2.55 -4.66 -6.70
N THR A 32 2.54 -3.45 -6.15
CA THR A 32 1.55 -2.42 -6.48
C THR A 32 2.19 -1.20 -7.12
N ASP A 33 1.59 -0.69 -8.19
CA ASP A 33 2.01 0.54 -8.86
C ASP A 33 1.43 1.80 -8.19
N GLU A 34 0.27 1.66 -7.53
CA GLU A 34 -0.47 2.77 -6.93
C GLU A 34 -1.00 2.39 -5.55
N PHE A 35 -1.15 3.40 -4.68
CA PHE A 35 -1.68 3.23 -3.35
C PHE A 35 -3.00 4.00 -3.20
N TRP A 36 -3.95 3.38 -2.51
CA TRP A 36 -5.24 3.98 -2.18
C TRP A 36 -5.43 3.97 -0.68
N VAL A 37 -5.99 5.06 -0.16
CA VAL A 37 -6.15 5.30 1.28
C VAL A 37 -7.63 5.48 1.59
N VAL A 38 -8.03 4.91 2.73
CA VAL A 38 -9.36 5.09 3.34
C VAL A 38 -9.17 5.57 4.78
N GLY A 39 -9.76 6.70 5.17
CA GLY A 39 -9.64 7.20 6.55
C GLY A 39 -9.99 8.68 6.77
N GLU A 40 -9.84 9.15 8.01
CA GLU A 40 -10.15 10.53 8.45
C GLU A 40 -9.40 11.57 7.59
N GLY A 41 -10.14 12.27 6.73
CA GLY A 41 -9.61 13.27 5.78
C GLY A 41 -9.83 12.93 4.30
N ALA A 42 -10.13 11.67 3.98
CA ALA A 42 -10.62 11.26 2.66
C ALA A 42 -12.13 11.00 2.75
N THR A 43 -12.94 11.75 2.00
CA THR A 43 -14.36 11.41 1.77
C THR A 43 -14.44 10.21 0.82
N GLY A 44 -14.16 9.01 1.34
CA GLY A 44 -14.17 7.76 0.59
C GLY A 44 -12.77 7.22 0.28
N LEU A 45 -12.61 6.63 -0.91
CA LEU A 45 -11.35 6.05 -1.39
C LEU A 45 -10.57 7.15 -2.13
N ALA A 46 -9.40 7.53 -1.61
CA ALA A 46 -8.54 8.53 -2.25
C ALA A 46 -7.24 7.88 -2.73
N ARG A 47 -6.84 8.18 -3.97
CA ARG A 47 -5.52 7.81 -4.48
C ARG A 47 -4.45 8.60 -3.74
N LEU A 48 -3.37 7.94 -3.36
CA LEU A 48 -2.24 8.58 -2.70
C LEU A 48 -1.36 9.27 -3.75
N ASP A 49 -1.36 10.59 -3.76
CA ASP A 49 -0.42 11.40 -4.53
C ASP A 49 0.86 11.62 -3.73
N GLY A 50 1.90 10.84 -4.02
CA GLY A 50 3.21 10.93 -3.37
C GLY A 50 3.79 9.57 -2.97
N SER A 51 4.84 9.58 -2.16
CA SER A 51 5.47 8.35 -1.72
C SER A 51 4.72 7.71 -0.54
N PHE A 52 4.80 6.39 -0.41
CA PHE A 52 4.32 5.67 0.79
C PHE A 52 4.90 6.23 2.10
N SER A 53 6.13 6.76 2.06
CA SER A 53 6.78 7.38 3.22
C SER A 53 6.07 8.66 3.66
N ASP A 54 5.60 9.47 2.71
CA ASP A 54 4.90 10.72 3.00
C ASP A 54 3.54 10.45 3.65
N TYR A 55 2.84 9.42 3.16
CA TYR A 55 1.63 8.92 3.80
C TYR A 55 1.87 8.45 5.23
N LYS A 56 2.90 7.62 5.46
CA LYS A 56 3.26 7.12 6.79
C LYS A 56 3.55 8.28 7.76
N LYS A 57 4.28 9.31 7.31
CA LYS A 57 4.52 10.53 8.10
C LYS A 57 3.22 11.27 8.42
N ALA A 58 2.32 11.41 7.45
CA ALA A 58 1.02 12.06 7.66
C ALA A 58 0.15 11.30 8.66
N MET A 59 0.09 9.97 8.55
CA MET A 59 -0.64 9.10 9.47
C MET A 59 -0.06 9.13 10.89
N LEU A 60 1.26 9.11 11.04
CA LEU A 60 1.91 9.26 12.35
C LEU A 60 1.62 10.62 12.99
N ARG A 61 1.50 11.70 12.19
CA ARG A 61 1.09 13.01 12.69
C ARG A 61 -0.37 13.06 13.14
N SER A 62 -1.28 12.36 12.45
CA SER A 62 -2.69 12.33 12.83
C SER A 62 -2.92 11.51 14.11
N LEU A 63 -2.21 10.39 14.27
CA LEU A 63 -2.27 9.57 15.49
C LEU A 63 -1.77 10.32 16.73
N ARG A 64 -0.79 11.22 16.58
CA ARG A 64 -0.26 12.06 17.68
C ARG A 64 -1.18 13.22 18.08
N ARG A 65 -2.26 13.47 17.32
CA ARG A 65 -3.27 14.51 17.63
C ARG A 65 -4.51 13.97 18.36
N LYS A 66 -4.61 12.65 18.56
CA LYS A 66 -5.54 12.00 19.50
C LYS A 66 -4.84 11.78 20.83
#